data_AF-A0A9D1LL91-F1
#
_entry.id   AF-A0A9D1LL91-F1
#
_cell.length_a   1.000
_cell.length_b   1.000
_cell.length_c   1.000
_cell.angle_alpha   90.00
_cell.angle_beta   90.00
_cell.angle_gamma   90.00
#
_symmetry.space_group_name_H-M   'P 1'
#
loop_
_entity.id
_entity.type
_entity.pdbx_description
1 polymer ?
#
loop_
_entity_poly.entity_id
_entity_poly.type
_entity_poly.pdbx_seq_one_letter_code
_entity_poly.pdbx_strand_id
1 'polypeptide(L)' 'MARSKLVEANEKIAEKVTSAYKHIENTAVNSYTKIEDAFVDRYLTRDGETVEEAKKRLKNRDSAEK' A
#
# COMPACT_ATOMS: atom_id res chain seq x y z
N MET A 1 9.04 -22.24 -34.22
CA MET A 1 8.78 -20.91 -34.82
C MET A 1 9.59 -19.89 -34.04
N ALA A 2 10.48 -19.13 -34.67
CA ALA A 2 11.18 -18.05 -33.99
C ALA A 2 10.17 -16.96 -33.61
N ARG A 3 10.19 -16.48 -32.36
CA ARG A 3 9.42 -15.29 -32.00
C ARG A 3 10.01 -14.11 -32.77
N SER A 4 9.13 -13.23 -33.28
CA SER A 4 9.58 -12.00 -33.92
C SER A 4 10.29 -11.12 -32.88
N LYS A 5 11.38 -10.45 -33.27
CA LYS A 5 12.07 -9.46 -32.44
C LYS A 5 11.14 -8.36 -31.93
N LEU A 6 10.05 -8.07 -32.65
CA LEU A 6 9.02 -7.12 -32.22
C LEU A 6 8.20 -7.62 -31.03
N VAL A 7 7.90 -8.93 -30.99
CA VAL A 7 7.17 -9.54 -29.89
C VAL A 7 8.01 -9.51 -28.61
N GLU A 8 9.31 -9.87 -28.70
CA GLU A 8 10.22 -9.80 -27.56
C GLU A 8 10.43 -8.37 -27.04
N ALA A 9 10.51 -7.39 -27.93
CA ALA A 9 10.62 -5.99 -27.54
C ALA A 9 9.35 -5.52 -26.79
N ASN A 10 8.17 -5.90 -27.27
CA ASN A 10 6.90 -5.57 -26.61
C ASN A 10 6.74 -6.27 -25.26
N GLU A 11 7.12 -7.55 -25.14
CA GLU A 11 7.14 -8.27 -23.86
C GLU A 11 8.01 -7.53 -22.83
N LYS A 12 9.23 -7.13 -23.21
CA LYS A 12 10.13 -6.35 -22.33
C LYS A 12 9.57 -4.99 -21.94
N ILE A 13 8.87 -4.31 -22.85
CA ILE A 13 8.21 -3.02 -22.54
C ILE A 13 7.08 -3.25 -21.53
N ALA A 14 6.24 -4.27 -21.74
CA ALA A 14 5.13 -4.59 -20.85
C ALA A 14 5.61 -4.96 -19.43
N GLU A 15 6.68 -5.76 -19.33
CA GLU A 15 7.32 -6.09 -18.05
C GLU A 15 7.82 -4.85 -17.33
N LYS A 16 8.55 -3.97 -18.03
CA LYS A 16 9.08 -2.72 -17.45
C LYS A 16 7.97 -1.79 -16.97
N VAL A 17 6.93 -1.59 -17.77
CA VAL A 17 5.79 -0.74 -17.42
C VAL A 17 5.06 -1.28 -16.19
N THR A 18 4.78 -2.58 -16.16
CA THR A 18 4.10 -3.22 -15.03
C THR A 18 4.94 -3.16 -13.75
N SER A 19 6.25 -3.36 -13.86
CA SER A 19 7.17 -3.26 -12.74
C SER A 19 7.24 -1.84 -12.18
N ALA A 20 7.37 -0.83 -13.06
CA ALA A 20 7.39 0.58 -12.66
C ALA A 20 6.09 0.99 -11.98
N TYR A 21 4.93 0.56 -12.51
CA TYR A 21 3.63 0.81 -11.90
C TYR A 21 3.56 0.25 -10.48
N LYS A 22 3.89 -1.04 -10.30
CA LYS A 22 3.91 -1.69 -8.98
C LYS A 22 4.85 -0.98 -8.00
N HIS A 23 5.99 -0.50 -8.47
CA HIS A 23 6.93 0.23 -7.63
C HIS A 23 6.35 1.56 -7.13
N ILE A 24 5.69 2.31 -8.01
CA ILE A 24 5.02 3.57 -7.66
C ILE A 24 3.87 3.32 -6.68
N GLU A 25 3.03 2.32 -6.96
CA GLU A 25 1.92 1.92 -6.10
C GLU A 25 2.42 1.57 -4.69
N ASN A 26 3.41 0.68 -4.58
CA ASN A 26 3.99 0.28 -3.30
C ASN A 26 4.58 1.48 -2.54
N THR A 27 5.25 2.40 -3.25
CA THR A 27 5.82 3.60 -2.64
C THR A 27 4.75 4.52 -2.08
N ALA A 28 3.66 4.74 -2.84
CA ALA A 28 2.54 5.57 -2.41
C ALA A 28 1.82 4.97 -1.20
N VAL A 29 1.46 3.68 -1.27
CA VAL A 29 0.79 2.96 -0.17
C VAL A 29 1.66 2.97 1.09
N ASN A 30 2.95 2.62 0.99
CA ASN A 30 3.83 2.61 2.15
C ASN A 30 4.01 4.00 2.77
N SER A 31 4.09 5.05 1.95
CA SER A 31 4.20 6.43 2.45
C SER A 31 2.94 6.84 3.20
N TYR A 32 1.77 6.49 2.66
CA TYR A 32 0.49 6.72 3.33
C TYR A 32 0.40 5.95 4.65
N THR A 33 0.73 4.65 4.66
CA THR A 33 0.72 3.84 5.89
C THR A 33 1.59 4.45 6.98
N LYS A 34 2.78 4.96 6.65
CA LYS A 34 3.64 5.64 7.64
C LYS A 34 3.02 6.91 8.22
N ILE A 35 2.37 7.71 7.37
CA ILE A 35 1.69 8.93 7.82
C ILE A 35 0.49 8.58 8.71
N GLU A 36 -0.28 7.58 8.30
CA GLU A 36 -1.40 7.03 9.07
C GLU A 36 -0.93 6.51 10.43
N ASP A 37 0.14 5.70 10.47
CA ASP A 37 0.72 5.17 11.71
C ASP A 37 1.12 6.29 12.66
N ALA A 38 1.85 7.29 12.17
CA ALA A 38 2.29 8.43 12.98
C ALA A 38 1.11 9.28 13.48
N PHE A 39 0.05 9.42 12.68
CA PHE A 39 -1.15 10.14 13.09
C PHE A 39 -1.90 9.38 14.19
N VAL A 40 -2.11 8.08 14.01
CA VAL A 40 -2.76 7.23 15.01
C VAL A 40 -1.96 7.22 16.30
N ASP A 41 -0.65 7.02 16.23
CA ASP A 41 0.25 7.02 17.38
C ASP A 41 0.18 8.32 18.18
N ARG A 42 0.16 9.46 17.48
CA ARG A 42 0.19 10.77 18.14
C ARG A 42 -1.15 11.20 18.73
N TYR A 43 -2.26 10.82 18.09
CA TYR A 43 -3.56 11.43 18.40
C TYR A 43 -4.63 10.45 18.84
N LEU A 44 -4.53 9.17 18.51
CA LEU A 44 -5.65 8.23 18.63
C LEU A 44 -5.35 6.97 19.45
N THR A 45 -4.08 6.72 19.80
CA THR A 45 -3.68 5.72 20.80
C THR A 45 -4.12 6.15 22.19
N ARG A 46 -4.35 5.16 23.05
CA ARG A 46 -4.57 5.33 24.48
C ARG A 46 -3.31 4.89 25.26
N ASP A 47 -3.24 5.23 26.54
CA ASP A 47 -2.11 4.82 27.37
C ASP A 47 -1.92 3.29 27.36
N GLY A 48 -0.73 2.85 26.96
CA GLY A 48 -0.38 1.43 26.86
C GLY A 48 -0.95 0.70 25.63
N GLU A 49 -1.64 1.39 24.71
CA GLU A 49 -2.15 0.83 23.47
C GLU A 49 -1.15 1.00 22.32
N THR A 50 -0.93 -0.06 21.55
CA THR A 50 -0.11 0.01 20.32
C THR A 50 -0.90 0.63 19.15
N VAL A 51 -0.19 1.14 18.14
CA VAL A 51 -0.82 1.68 16.92
C VAL A 51 -1.74 0.66 16.25
N GLU A 52 -1.33 -0.60 16.15
CA GLU A 52 -2.13 -1.67 15.54
C GLU A 52 -3.43 -1.94 16.32
N GLU A 53 -3.36 -1.97 17.65
CA GLU A 53 -4.54 -2.11 18.52
C GLU A 53 -5.49 -0.92 18.36
N ALA A 54 -4.94 0.30 18.34
CA ALA A 54 -5.71 1.50 18.11
C ALA A 54 -6.43 1.47 16.74
N LYS A 55 -5.73 1.10 15.67
CA LYS A 55 -6.33 0.93 14.33
C LYS A 55 -7.45 -0.10 14.32
N LYS A 56 -7.23 -1.27 14.94
CA LYS A 56 -8.25 -2.32 15.03
C LYS A 56 -9.48 -1.85 15.80
N ARG A 57 -9.29 -1.13 16.92
CA ARG A 57 -10.38 -0.53 17.71
C ARG A 57 -11.16 0.50 16.90
N LEU A 58 -10.48 1.41 16.20
CA LEU A 58 -11.11 2.44 15.37
C LEU A 58 -11.93 1.83 14.25
N LYS A 59 -11.39 0.84 13.52
CA LYS A 59 -12.10 0.12 12.46
C LYS A 59 -13.38 -0.57 12.97
N ASN A 60 -13.32 -1.19 14.14
CA ASN A 60 -14.48 -1.85 14.75
C ASN A 60 -15.54 -0.84 15.20
N ARG A 61 -15.13 0.32 15.74
CA ARG A 61 -16.05 1.41 16.10
C ARG A 61 -16.77 1.95 14.86
N ASP A 62 -16.03 2.28 13.81
CA ASP A 62 -16.59 2.81 12.56
C ASP A 62 -17.55 1.81 11.89
N SER A 63 -17.33 0.50 12.08
CA SER A 63 -18.19 -0.56 11.54
C SER A 63 -19.43 -0.82 12.41
N ALA A 64 -19.38 -0.49 13.69
CA ALA A 64 -20.51 -0.56 14.61
C ALA A 64 -21.41 0.69 14.55
N GLU A 65 -20.87 1.81 14.07
CA GLU A 65 -21.59 3.07 13.87
C GLU A 65 -22.30 3.16 12.50
N LYS A 66 -22.04 2.21 11.60
CA LYS A 66 -22.73 2.08 10.29
C LYS A 66 -23.92 1.15 10.38
#